data_AF-A0A8H9I7M7-F1
#
_entry.id   AF-A0A8H9I7M7-F1
#
_cell.length_a   1.000
_cell.length_b   1.000
_cell.length_c   1.000
_cell.angle_alpha   90.00
_cell.angle_beta   90.00
_cell.angle_gamma   90.00
#
_symmetry.space_group_name_H-M   'P 1'
#
loop_
_entity.id
_entity.type
_entity.pdbx_description
1 polymer ?
#
loop_
_entity_poly.entity_id
_entity_poly.type
_entity_poly.pdbx_seq_one_letter_code
_entity_poly.pdbx_strand_id
1 'polypeptide(L)' 'MPSKCTYFYQLQERGISAAQAKQWLKKNPMPRNWKHSAWRWAAENMTDEVTQ' A
#
# COMPACT_ATOMS: atom_id res chain seq x y z
N MET A 1 14.08 -10.47 4.29
CA MET A 1 13.00 -9.50 4.64
C MET A 1 12.64 -8.77 3.36
N PRO A 2 11.37 -8.79 2.89
CA PRO A 2 10.99 -8.08 1.67
C PRO A 2 11.34 -6.60 1.81
N SER A 3 11.99 -6.04 0.78
CA SER A 3 12.36 -4.62 0.80
C SER A 3 11.10 -3.75 0.72
N LYS A 4 11.18 -2.50 1.18
CA LYS A 4 10.08 -1.52 1.00
C LYS A 4 9.65 -1.37 -0.46
N CYS A 5 10.55 -1.64 -1.42
CA CYS A 5 10.29 -1.60 -2.84
C CYS A 5 9.47 -2.81 -3.31
N THR A 6 9.60 -3.96 -2.65
CA THR A 6 8.82 -5.16 -2.99
C THR A 6 7.31 -4.90 -2.89
N TYR A 7 6.88 -4.24 -1.82
CA TYR A 7 5.46 -3.88 -1.64
C TYR A 7 4.98 -2.80 -2.61
N PHE A 8 5.88 -1.91 -3.02
CA PHE A 8 5.59 -0.94 -4.07
C PHE A 8 5.35 -1.62 -5.42
N TYR A 9 6.19 -2.58 -5.80
CA TYR A 9 6.01 -3.34 -7.03
C TYR A 9 4.75 -4.22 -7.00
N GLN A 10 4.42 -4.83 -5.86
CA GLN A 10 3.16 -5.58 -5.70
C GLN A 10 1.92 -4.71 -5.94
N LEU A 11 1.95 -3.44 -5.52
CA LEU A 11 0.87 -2.50 -5.83
C LEU A 11 0.82 -2.18 -7.33
N GLN A 12 1.98 -1.98 -7.97
CA GLN A 12 2.03 -1.74 -9.42
C GLN A 12 1.56 -2.95 -10.24
N GLU A 13 1.87 -4.17 -9.82
CA GLU A 13 1.38 -5.41 -10.44
C GLU A 13 -0.14 -5.54 -10.36
N ARG A 14 -0.76 -4.97 -9.33
CA ARG A 14 -2.23 -4.85 -9.21
C ARG A 14 -2.82 -3.67 -10.01
N GLY A 15 -2.01 -2.97 -10.81
CA GLY A 15 -2.43 -1.78 -11.53
C GLY A 15 -2.61 -0.54 -10.66
N ILE A 16 -2.22 -0.58 -9.38
CA ILE A 16 -2.33 0.55 -8.47
C ILE A 16 -1.13 1.49 -8.70
N SER A 17 -1.42 2.71 -9.14
CA SER A 17 -0.40 3.74 -9.28
C SER A 17 0.12 4.21 -7.91
N ALA A 18 1.37 4.70 -7.89
CA ALA A 18 1.96 5.29 -6.70
C ALA A 18 1.11 6.45 -6.13
N ALA A 19 0.43 7.20 -7.00
CA ALA A 19 -0.44 8.31 -6.62
C ALA A 19 -1.71 7.81 -5.92
N GLN A 20 -2.37 6.78 -6.46
CA GLN A 20 -3.54 6.16 -5.84
C GLN A 20 -3.19 5.56 -4.48
N ALA A 21 -2.09 4.81 -4.38
CA ALA A 21 -1.64 4.24 -3.11
C ALA A 21 -1.34 5.33 -2.07
N LYS A 22 -0.74 6.46 -2.46
CA LYS A 22 -0.53 7.61 -1.56
C LYS A 22 -1.84 8.26 -1.13
N GLN A 23 -2.81 8.41 -2.03
CA GLN A 23 -4.13 8.95 -1.68
C GLN A 23 -4.87 8.02 -0.72
N TRP A 24 -4.80 6.71 -0.96
CA TRP A 24 -5.37 5.71 -0.07
C TRP A 24 -4.72 5.75 1.31
N LEU A 25 -3.38 5.84 1.39
CA LEU A 25 -2.65 5.98 2.65
C LEU A 25 -3.00 7.24 3.45
N LYS A 26 -3.39 8.32 2.78
CA LYS A 26 -3.89 9.52 3.45
C LYS A 26 -5.27 9.29 4.08
N LYS A 27 -6.14 8.53 3.41
CA LYS A 27 -7.49 8.20 3.91
C LYS A 27 -7.45 7.07 4.96
N ASN A 28 -6.52 6.14 4.82
CA ASN A 28 -6.33 4.97 5.66
C ASN A 28 -4.92 4.99 6.28
N PRO A 29 -4.68 5.88 7.27
CA PRO A 29 -3.38 5.96 7.92
C PRO A 29 -3.04 4.65 8.63
N MET A 30 -1.74 4.36 8.69
CA MET A 30 -1.26 3.19 9.42
C MET A 30 -1.64 3.29 10.91
N PRO A 31 -2.03 2.18 11.54
CA PRO A 31 -2.26 2.15 12.98
C PRO A 31 -0.97 2.47 13.74
N ARG A 32 -1.10 3.09 14.92
CA ARG A 32 0.03 3.60 15.72
C ARG A 32 1.06 2.53 16.11
N ASN A 33 0.65 1.26 16.17
CA ASN A 33 1.52 0.12 16.49
C ASN A 33 2.11 -0.58 15.26
N TRP A 34 1.93 -0.01 14.06
CA TRP A 34 2.45 -0.58 12.83
C TRP A 34 3.96 -0.44 12.75
N LYS A 35 4.68 -1.57 12.70
CA LYS A 35 6.16 -1.61 12.67
C LYS A 35 6.75 -1.73 11.26
N HIS A 36 5.92 -1.64 10.23
CA HIS A 36 6.36 -1.82 8.84
C HIS A 36 6.16 -0.55 8.01
N SER A 37 6.63 -0.59 6.75
CA SER A 37 6.50 0.55 5.84
C SER A 37 5.04 0.81 5.46
N ALA A 38 4.77 2.06 5.07
CA ALA A 38 3.48 2.47 4.51
C ALA A 38 3.12 1.68 3.25
N TRP A 39 4.11 1.33 2.42
CA TRP A 39 3.91 0.51 1.24
C TRP A 39 3.43 -0.89 1.59
N ARG A 40 3.93 -1.49 2.68
CA ARG A 40 3.43 -2.79 3.16
C ARG A 40 1.99 -2.68 3.64
N TRP A 41 1.67 -1.65 4.42
CA TRP A 41 0.31 -1.41 4.89
C TRP A 41 -0.67 -1.28 3.72
N ALA A 42 -0.32 -0.47 2.71
CA ALA A 42 -1.09 -0.35 1.49
C ALA A 42 -1.17 -1.68 0.74
N ALA A 43 -0.07 -2.39 0.51
CA ALA A 43 -0.09 -3.67 -0.20
C ALA A 43 -0.95 -4.75 0.49
N GLU A 44 -1.03 -4.74 1.81
CA GLU A 44 -1.80 -5.72 2.59
C GLU A 44 -3.29 -5.34 2.72
N ASN A 45 -3.64 -4.06 2.71
CA ASN A 45 -5.01 -3.59 3.01
C ASN A 45 -5.72 -2.90 1.83
N MET A 46 -4.98 -2.54 0.79
CA MET A 46 -5.54 -2.00 -0.45
C MET A 46 -5.93 -3.20 -1.33
N THR A 47 -7.17 -3.66 -1.13
CA THR A 47 -7.80 -4.73 -1.92
C THR A 47 -8.26 -4.20 -3.27
N ASP A 48 -8.30 -5.09 -4.27
CA ASP A 48 -8.65 -4.77 -5.66
C ASP A 48 -10.02 -4.05 -5.79
N GLU A 49 -10.96 -4.38 -4.89
CA GLU A 49 -12.28 -3.76 -4.79
C GLU A 49 -12.27 -2.25 -4.51
N VAL A 50 -11.17 -1.70 -3.96
CA VAL A 50 -11.02 -0.26 -3.72
C VAL A 50 -10.59 0.49 -5.00
N THR A 51 -10.23 -0.25 -6.04
CA THR A 51 -9.67 0.26 -7.31
C THR A 51 -10.63 0.18 -8.49
N GLN A 52 -11.78 -0.49 -8.35
CA GLN A 52 -12.89 -0.48 -9.31
C GLN A 52 -13.81 0.73 -9.09
#